data_AF-A0A670ZGN8-F1
#
_entry.id   AF-A0A670ZGN8-F1
#
_cell.length_a   1.000
_cell.length_b   1.000
_cell.length_c   1.000
_cell.angle_alpha   90.00
_cell.angle_beta   90.00
_cell.angle_gamma   90.00
#
_symmetry.space_group_name_H-M   'P 1'
#
loop_
_entity.id
_entity.type
_entity.pdbx_description
1 polymer ?
#
loop_
_entity_poly.entity_id
_entity_poly.type
_entity_poly.pdbx_seq_one_letter_code
_entity_poly.pdbx_strand_id
1 'polypeptide(L)'
;YSLPTAGHLHPLRGLLRLPGGFSGSPEDCREDLSRSFFQESGNSEVILMILDLASLNSVRAFAQTFLASEPRLDILINNAGVIKAGQTIDDFNQAFQVNHLGHFLLTHLLLNRLKRCAPSRIVILSSSMHIFGKIDFRTIYKPVERMWQTVRSYSNSKLANIVHVRELAKRLEGTNVTCYAVHPGEWKSENSRSHPRWVVWLLWTIKPLLRDWKTGAQTIIYCATEEGIERQSGRYFVDCRPKVPWPQARDDQVAENLWEFNEMLLGLTTSDRTMQNHIDLSKTHPPSCWSLFSPPGSSFLGFKRTSPSHPWH
;
A
#
# COMPACT_ATOMS: atom_id res chain seq x y z
N TYR A 1 38.29 2.65 11.14
CA TYR A 1 37.71 4.00 11.30
C TYR A 1 36.59 3.90 12.31
N SER A 2 36.84 4.47 13.48
CA SER A 2 36.06 4.34 14.71
C SER A 2 34.71 5.05 14.58
N LEU A 3 33.63 4.35 14.93
CA LEU A 3 32.28 4.91 15.00
C LEU A 3 32.19 5.89 16.18
N PRO A 4 31.65 7.12 16.01
CA PRO A 4 31.37 8.00 17.12
C PRO A 4 30.14 7.51 17.88
N THR A 5 30.25 7.52 19.20
CA THR A 5 29.15 7.36 20.17
C THR A 5 28.05 8.41 19.92
N ALA A 6 26.86 7.96 19.51
CA ALA A 6 25.66 8.79 19.41
C ALA A 6 24.85 8.69 20.71
N GLY A 7 24.56 9.86 21.30
CA GLY A 7 23.71 10.00 22.47
C GLY A 7 22.26 9.59 22.20
N HIS A 8 21.62 9.11 23.26
CA HIS A 8 20.17 8.89 23.46
C HIS A 8 19.28 8.83 22.20
N LEU A 9 19.44 7.77 21.41
CA LEU A 9 18.38 7.25 20.55
C LEU A 9 17.64 6.15 21.33
N HIS A 10 16.32 6.26 21.45
CA HIS A 10 15.50 5.13 21.87
C HIS A 10 15.76 3.94 20.91
N PRO A 11 15.82 2.69 21.41
CA PRO A 11 16.07 1.54 20.55
C PRO A 11 15.01 1.46 19.44
N LEU A 12 15.48 1.36 18.18
CA LEU A 12 14.61 1.20 17.02
C LEU A 12 13.92 -0.16 17.09
N ARG A 13 12.63 -0.16 17.44
CA ARG A 13 11.77 -1.35 17.35
C ARG A 13 11.31 -1.54 15.91
N GLY A 14 11.71 -2.66 15.31
CA GLY A 14 11.35 -3.02 13.94
C GLY A 14 10.12 -3.92 13.92
N LEU A 15 9.20 -3.66 12.99
CA LEU A 15 8.03 -4.51 12.78
C LEU A 15 8.14 -5.25 11.44
N LEU A 16 8.04 -6.58 11.50
CA LEU A 16 8.18 -7.44 10.32
C LEU A 16 6.86 -8.14 9.97
N ARG A 17 6.64 -8.40 8.68
CA ARG A 17 5.44 -9.03 8.11
C ARG A 17 5.73 -10.47 7.66
N LEU A 18 4.77 -11.38 7.86
CA LEU A 18 4.74 -12.70 7.22
C LEU A 18 4.19 -12.63 5.78
N PRO A 19 4.84 -13.24 4.77
CA PRO A 19 4.20 -13.46 3.48
C PRO A 19 3.09 -14.51 3.63
N GLY A 20 1.88 -14.19 3.15
CA GLY A 20 0.77 -15.14 3.13
C GLY A 20 1.07 -16.30 2.16
N GLY A 21 1.08 -17.54 2.67
CA GLY A 21 1.28 -18.74 1.86
C GLY A 21 1.98 -19.94 2.54
N PHE A 22 1.98 -20.04 3.87
CA PHE A 22 2.52 -21.22 4.56
C PHE A 22 1.43 -22.22 4.92
N SER A 23 1.69 -23.50 4.66
CA SER A 23 0.86 -24.64 5.10
C SER A 23 1.28 -25.05 6.52
N GLY A 24 0.61 -24.48 7.52
CA GLY A 24 0.81 -24.73 8.96
C GLY A 24 -0.19 -23.91 9.77
N SER A 25 -0.30 -24.12 11.09
CA SER A 25 -1.13 -23.22 11.90
C SER A 25 -0.49 -21.81 11.90
N PRO A 26 -1.28 -20.72 11.87
CA PRO A 26 -0.73 -19.35 11.86
C PRO A 26 0.17 -19.04 13.06
N GLU A 27 0.02 -19.76 14.16
CA GLU A 27 0.79 -19.59 15.40
C GLU A 27 2.16 -20.28 15.31
N ASP A 28 2.22 -21.49 14.74
CA ASP A 28 3.49 -22.19 14.54
C ASP A 28 4.41 -21.43 13.55
N CYS A 29 3.83 -20.90 12.47
CA CYS A 29 4.58 -20.07 11.51
C CYS A 29 5.09 -18.77 12.12
N ARG A 30 4.38 -18.20 13.10
CA ARG A 30 4.83 -17.00 13.83
C ARG A 30 6.04 -17.30 14.69
N GLU A 31 6.03 -18.42 15.42
CA GLU A 31 7.13 -18.80 16.30
C GLU A 31 8.41 -19.16 15.52
N ASP A 32 8.30 -19.90 14.43
CA ASP A 32 9.46 -20.30 13.63
C ASP A 32 10.10 -19.12 12.88
N LEU A 33 9.28 -18.20 12.34
CA LEU A 33 9.79 -16.99 11.69
C LEU A 33 10.37 -16.01 12.71
N SER A 34 9.73 -15.82 13.87
CA SER A 34 10.31 -14.97 14.91
C SER A 34 11.64 -15.53 15.41
N ARG A 35 11.74 -16.83 15.70
CA ARG A 35 13.00 -17.48 16.12
C ARG A 35 14.10 -17.35 15.08
N SER A 36 13.84 -17.62 13.81
CA SER A 36 14.86 -17.50 12.76
C SER A 36 15.37 -16.06 12.60
N PHE A 37 14.47 -15.06 12.66
CA PHE A 37 14.87 -13.65 12.58
C PHE A 37 15.60 -13.13 13.82
N PHE A 38 15.23 -13.56 15.03
CA PHE A 38 15.99 -13.20 16.23
C PHE A 38 17.41 -13.77 16.18
N GLN A 39 17.57 -15.00 15.69
CA GLN A 39 18.88 -15.63 15.51
C GLN A 39 19.76 -14.91 14.47
N GLU A 40 19.18 -14.44 13.37
CA GLU A 40 19.94 -13.74 12.32
C GLU A 40 20.22 -12.26 12.61
N SER A 41 19.28 -11.55 13.26
CA SER A 41 19.40 -10.10 13.51
C SER A 41 20.12 -9.76 14.82
N GLY A 42 20.09 -10.65 15.81
CA GLY A 42 20.61 -10.38 17.15
C GLY A 42 19.88 -9.26 17.91
N ASN A 43 18.77 -8.74 17.37
CA ASN A 43 18.03 -7.62 17.94
C ASN A 43 16.74 -8.10 18.60
N SER A 44 16.69 -8.07 19.94
CA SER A 44 15.52 -8.47 20.73
C SER A 44 14.35 -7.49 20.64
N GLU A 45 14.54 -6.32 20.02
CA GLU A 45 13.53 -5.26 19.89
C GLU A 45 12.68 -5.39 18.61
N VAL A 46 12.79 -6.52 17.89
CA VAL A 46 11.93 -6.80 16.73
C VAL A 46 10.63 -7.44 17.20
N ILE A 47 9.49 -6.82 16.86
CA ILE A 47 8.16 -7.32 17.21
C ILE A 47 7.50 -7.86 15.94
N LEU A 48 6.89 -9.05 16.02
CA LEU A 48 6.13 -9.64 14.93
C LEU A 48 4.65 -9.35 15.11
N MET A 49 4.02 -8.73 14.10
CA MET A 49 2.57 -8.51 14.05
C MET A 49 2.01 -8.97 12.70
N ILE A 50 0.82 -9.56 12.71
CA ILE A 50 0.22 -10.11 11.49
C ILE A 50 -0.53 -9.03 10.72
N LEU A 51 -0.18 -8.94 9.44
CA LEU A 51 -0.80 -8.04 8.48
C LEU A 51 -0.92 -8.76 7.15
N ASP A 52 -2.15 -8.98 6.70
CA ASP A 52 -2.44 -9.33 5.33
C ASP A 52 -3.04 -8.15 4.56
N LEU A 53 -2.24 -7.55 3.68
CA LEU A 53 -2.68 -6.44 2.83
C LEU A 53 -3.73 -6.87 1.79
N ALA A 54 -3.94 -8.17 1.57
CA ALA A 54 -5.02 -8.69 0.73
C ALA A 54 -6.37 -8.78 1.47
N SER A 55 -6.44 -8.35 2.74
CA SER A 55 -7.68 -8.23 3.51
C SER A 55 -7.75 -6.89 4.22
N LEU A 56 -8.70 -6.02 3.85
CA LEU A 56 -8.85 -4.71 4.49
C LEU A 56 -9.19 -4.82 5.98
N ASN A 57 -9.91 -5.87 6.39
CA ASN A 57 -10.14 -6.18 7.79
C ASN A 57 -8.85 -6.53 8.54
N SER A 58 -7.93 -7.28 7.92
CA SER A 58 -6.61 -7.54 8.51
C SER A 58 -5.81 -6.25 8.68
N VAL A 59 -5.88 -5.32 7.72
CA VAL A 59 -5.23 -4.00 7.83
C VAL A 59 -5.78 -3.20 9.02
N ARG A 60 -7.11 -3.16 9.19
CA ARG A 60 -7.76 -2.46 10.32
C ARG A 60 -7.39 -3.09 11.66
N ALA A 61 -7.47 -4.42 11.76
CA ALA A 61 -7.10 -5.15 12.97
C ALA A 61 -5.63 -4.94 13.36
N PHE A 62 -4.73 -4.99 12.39
CA PHE A 62 -3.31 -4.70 12.60
C PHE A 62 -3.11 -3.27 13.15
N ALA A 63 -3.73 -2.27 12.52
CA ALA A 63 -3.58 -0.88 12.93
C ALA A 63 -4.13 -0.65 14.35
N GLN A 64 -5.27 -1.28 14.68
CA GLN A 64 -5.84 -1.23 16.02
C GLN A 64 -4.88 -1.84 17.07
N THR A 65 -4.36 -3.04 16.81
CA THR A 65 -3.40 -3.70 17.71
C THR A 65 -2.16 -2.84 17.88
N PHE A 66 -1.59 -2.32 16.79
CA PHE A 66 -0.39 -1.48 16.84
C PHE A 66 -0.63 -0.21 17.66
N LEU A 67 -1.75 0.48 17.45
CA LEU A 67 -2.08 1.69 18.19
C LEU A 67 -2.32 1.44 19.68
N ALA A 68 -2.78 0.24 20.05
CA ALA A 68 -2.98 -0.17 21.43
C ALA A 68 -1.66 -0.56 22.13
N SER A 69 -0.73 -1.20 21.42
CA SER A 69 0.51 -1.73 22.02
C SER A 69 1.70 -0.76 21.93
N GLU A 70 1.83 -0.02 20.83
CA GLU A 70 3.01 0.80 20.58
C GLU A 70 2.74 2.29 20.82
N PRO A 71 3.49 2.98 21.70
CA PRO A 71 3.29 4.39 22.01
C PRO A 71 3.82 5.33 20.93
N ARG A 72 4.71 4.86 20.03
CA ARG A 72 5.41 5.72 19.06
C ARG A 72 5.47 5.08 17.67
N LEU A 73 5.44 5.91 16.62
CA LEU A 73 5.70 5.50 15.24
C LEU A 73 6.47 6.61 14.52
N ASP A 74 7.77 6.43 14.39
CA ASP A 74 8.66 7.40 13.74
C ASP A 74 8.78 7.18 12.22
N ILE A 75 8.78 5.92 11.79
CA ILE A 75 9.02 5.54 10.40
C ILE A 75 8.03 4.45 10.00
N LEU A 76 7.26 4.70 8.94
CA LEU A 76 6.41 3.71 8.28
C LEU A 76 6.99 3.36 6.91
N ILE A 77 7.32 2.09 6.69
CA ILE A 77 7.83 1.60 5.40
C ILE A 77 6.79 0.70 4.73
N ASN A 78 6.11 1.24 3.72
CA ASN A 78 5.19 0.50 2.85
C ASN A 78 5.99 -0.28 1.79
N ASN A 79 6.67 -1.34 2.24
CA ASN A 79 7.58 -2.16 1.43
C ASN A 79 6.89 -3.29 0.66
N ALA A 80 5.86 -3.89 1.25
CA ALA A 80 5.30 -5.14 0.73
C ALA A 80 4.78 -5.01 -0.70
N GLY A 81 4.96 -6.05 -1.51
CA GLY A 81 4.39 -6.05 -2.85
C GLY A 81 4.38 -7.41 -3.51
N VAL A 82 3.45 -7.60 -4.43
CA VAL A 82 3.23 -8.84 -5.19
C VAL A 82 3.00 -8.54 -6.67
N ILE A 83 3.44 -9.47 -7.51
CA ILE A 83 3.03 -9.59 -8.91
C ILE A 83 2.11 -10.82 -8.97
N LYS A 84 0.83 -10.63 -8.66
CA LYS A 84 -0.12 -11.74 -8.53
C LYS A 84 -1.43 -11.40 -9.25
N ALA A 85 -1.91 -12.36 -10.03
CA ALA A 85 -3.23 -12.29 -10.66
C ALA A 85 -4.34 -12.59 -9.65
N GLY A 86 -5.57 -12.28 -10.02
CA GLY A 86 -6.77 -12.67 -9.27
C GLY A 86 -7.38 -11.53 -8.48
N GLN A 87 -8.21 -11.95 -7.53
CA GLN A 87 -9.09 -11.12 -6.73
C GLN A 87 -8.79 -11.38 -5.24
N THR A 88 -8.80 -10.31 -4.44
CA THR A 88 -8.71 -10.40 -2.99
C THR A 88 -10.06 -10.76 -2.38
N ILE A 89 -10.10 -11.00 -1.05
CA ILE A 89 -11.36 -11.21 -0.33
C ILE A 89 -12.27 -9.97 -0.32
N ASP A 90 -11.70 -8.79 -0.57
CA ASP A 90 -12.43 -7.51 -0.67
C ASP A 90 -12.83 -7.17 -2.12
N ASP A 91 -12.85 -8.18 -2.99
CA ASP A 91 -13.25 -8.09 -4.40
C ASP A 91 -12.38 -7.21 -5.32
N PHE A 92 -11.21 -6.77 -4.86
CA PHE A 92 -10.29 -5.95 -5.66
C PHE A 92 -9.23 -6.76 -6.39
N ASN A 93 -8.63 -6.14 -7.41
CA ASN A 93 -7.43 -6.64 -8.06
C ASN A 93 -6.33 -6.95 -7.04
N GLN A 94 -5.82 -8.19 -7.06
CA GLN A 94 -4.83 -8.68 -6.11
C GLN A 94 -3.58 -7.79 -6.00
N ALA A 95 -2.98 -7.40 -7.13
CA ALA A 95 -1.78 -6.59 -7.13
C ALA A 95 -2.07 -5.14 -6.71
N PHE A 96 -3.17 -4.56 -7.18
CA PHE A 96 -3.56 -3.20 -6.80
C PHE A 96 -3.85 -3.09 -5.30
N GLN A 97 -4.63 -4.00 -4.73
CA GLN A 97 -4.94 -3.93 -3.31
C GLN A 97 -3.69 -4.11 -2.45
N VAL A 98 -2.92 -5.18 -2.68
CA VAL A 98 -1.77 -5.48 -1.84
C VAL A 98 -0.70 -4.39 -1.93
N ASN A 99 -0.40 -3.89 -3.13
CA ASN A 99 0.72 -2.98 -3.33
C ASN A 99 0.36 -1.52 -3.02
N HIS A 100 -0.92 -1.16 -3.13
CA HIS A 100 -1.39 0.22 -3.08
C HIS A 100 -2.53 0.42 -2.07
N LEU A 101 -3.72 -0.16 -2.30
CA LEU A 101 -4.92 0.17 -1.52
C LEU A 101 -4.80 -0.20 -0.04
N GLY A 102 -4.23 -1.36 0.26
CA GLY A 102 -3.97 -1.81 1.64
C GLY A 102 -2.95 -0.91 2.36
N HIS A 103 -1.90 -0.47 1.65
CA HIS A 103 -0.93 0.50 2.19
C HIS A 103 -1.54 1.89 2.38
N PHE A 104 -2.40 2.32 1.46
CA PHE A 104 -3.15 3.58 1.59
C PHE A 104 -3.99 3.54 2.87
N LEU A 105 -4.78 2.49 3.07
CA LEU A 105 -5.59 2.30 4.27
C LEU A 105 -4.72 2.27 5.54
N LEU A 106 -3.63 1.50 5.52
CA LEU A 106 -2.72 1.40 6.66
C LEU A 106 -2.15 2.77 7.04
N THR A 107 -1.67 3.51 6.04
CA THR A 107 -1.10 4.85 6.23
C THR A 107 -2.16 5.81 6.76
N HIS A 108 -3.39 5.75 6.24
CA HIS A 108 -4.52 6.56 6.70
C HIS A 108 -4.83 6.31 8.18
N LEU A 109 -4.90 5.04 8.60
CA LEU A 109 -5.21 4.66 9.99
C LEU A 109 -4.11 5.05 10.98
N LEU A 110 -2.83 4.98 10.56
CA LEU A 110 -1.68 5.30 11.40
C LEU A 110 -1.25 6.77 11.33
N LEU A 111 -1.88 7.58 10.48
CA LEU A 111 -1.47 8.96 10.18
C LEU A 111 -1.45 9.85 11.43
N ASN A 112 -2.47 9.73 12.28
CA ASN A 112 -2.54 10.50 13.52
C ASN A 112 -1.46 10.10 14.54
N ARG A 113 -0.94 8.87 14.47
CA ARG A 113 0.21 8.48 15.30
C ARG A 113 1.48 9.12 14.77
N LEU A 114 1.74 9.02 13.47
CA LEU A 114 2.90 9.65 12.81
C LEU A 114 2.96 11.17 13.10
N LYS A 115 1.82 11.88 12.99
CA LYS A 115 1.76 13.32 13.30
C LYS A 115 2.08 13.64 14.75
N ARG A 116 1.60 12.83 15.71
CA ARG A 116 1.89 13.02 17.14
C ARG A 116 3.33 12.67 17.50
N CYS A 117 3.97 11.79 16.74
CA CYS A 117 5.35 11.37 16.92
C CYS A 117 6.35 12.19 16.09
N ALA A 118 5.89 13.23 15.39
CA ALA A 118 6.72 14.03 14.51
C ALA A 118 7.98 14.56 15.24
N PRO A 119 9.15 14.64 14.55
CA PRO A 119 9.35 14.37 13.12
C PRO A 119 9.21 12.88 12.79
N SER A 120 8.52 12.57 11.68
CA SER A 120 8.27 11.18 11.26
C SER A 120 8.31 11.05 9.75
N ARG A 121 8.47 9.82 9.25
CA ARG A 121 8.71 9.54 7.83
C ARG A 121 7.88 8.39 7.30
N ILE A 122 7.40 8.53 6.07
CA ILE A 122 6.67 7.48 5.35
C ILE A 122 7.43 7.16 4.07
N VAL A 123 7.90 5.92 3.93
CA VAL A 123 8.61 5.45 2.74
C VAL A 123 7.74 4.47 1.98
N ILE A 124 7.42 4.76 0.72
CA ILE A 124 6.53 3.94 -0.11
C ILE A 124 7.28 3.38 -1.30
N LEU A 125 7.33 2.05 -1.42
CA LEU A 125 8.07 1.41 -2.50
C LEU A 125 7.31 1.42 -3.83
N SER A 126 8.00 1.88 -4.86
CA SER A 126 7.63 1.79 -6.27
C SER A 126 8.59 0.83 -7.03
N SER A 127 8.63 0.91 -8.36
CA SER A 127 9.41 0.05 -9.27
C SER A 127 9.66 0.78 -10.59
N SER A 128 10.72 0.46 -11.31
CA SER A 128 10.96 0.95 -12.68
C SER A 128 9.78 0.61 -13.61
N MET A 129 9.04 -0.45 -13.31
CA MET A 129 7.80 -0.82 -14.01
C MET A 129 6.71 0.26 -13.97
N HIS A 130 6.79 1.27 -13.09
CA HIS A 130 5.82 2.38 -13.07
C HIS A 130 5.74 3.13 -14.40
N ILE A 131 6.80 3.11 -15.23
CA ILE A 131 6.81 3.78 -16.55
C ILE A 131 5.83 3.14 -17.53
N PHE A 132 5.45 1.87 -17.31
CA PHE A 132 4.45 1.14 -18.10
C PHE A 132 3.05 1.18 -17.46
N GLY A 133 2.93 1.82 -16.29
CA GLY A 133 1.68 1.97 -15.59
C GLY A 133 0.78 3.00 -16.26
N LYS A 134 -0.53 2.82 -16.08
CA LYS A 134 -1.57 3.80 -16.40
C LYS A 134 -2.60 3.80 -15.28
N ILE A 135 -2.89 4.98 -14.73
CA ILE A 135 -4.03 5.15 -13.83
C ILE A 135 -5.30 5.30 -14.69
N ASP A 136 -6.17 4.31 -14.60
CA ASP A 136 -7.50 4.31 -15.19
C ASP A 136 -8.49 3.90 -14.10
N PHE A 137 -9.21 4.87 -13.55
CA PHE A 137 -10.13 4.69 -12.43
C PHE A 137 -11.27 3.70 -12.73
N ARG A 138 -11.56 3.40 -14.01
CA ARG A 138 -12.60 2.44 -14.39
C ARG A 138 -12.16 0.99 -14.30
N THR A 139 -10.85 0.74 -14.28
CA THR A 139 -10.28 -0.61 -14.46
C THR A 139 -9.19 -0.97 -13.47
N ILE A 140 -8.50 0.00 -12.84
CA ILE A 140 -7.33 -0.25 -11.99
C ILE A 140 -7.61 -1.18 -10.80
N TYR A 141 -8.82 -1.13 -10.26
CA TYR A 141 -9.26 -1.93 -9.11
C TYR A 141 -9.89 -3.27 -9.51
N LYS A 142 -10.15 -3.51 -10.81
CA LYS A 142 -10.84 -4.71 -11.29
C LYS A 142 -9.91 -5.92 -11.35
N PRO A 143 -10.35 -7.10 -10.92
CA PRO A 143 -9.56 -8.33 -11.00
C PRO A 143 -9.07 -8.64 -12.41
N VAL A 144 -7.92 -9.30 -12.50
CA VAL A 144 -7.31 -9.73 -13.77
C VAL A 144 -6.84 -11.17 -13.65
N GLU A 145 -6.96 -11.93 -14.73
CA GLU A 145 -6.56 -13.34 -14.77
C GLU A 145 -5.35 -13.58 -15.70
N ARG A 146 -5.22 -12.79 -16.77
CA ARG A 146 -4.20 -13.00 -17.80
C ARG A 146 -2.85 -12.44 -17.36
N MET A 147 -1.77 -13.15 -17.67
CA MET A 147 -0.40 -12.80 -17.29
C MET A 147 0.01 -11.36 -17.66
N TRP A 148 -0.24 -10.94 -18.90
CA TRP A 148 0.09 -9.59 -19.37
C TRP A 148 -0.69 -8.50 -18.61
N GLN A 149 -1.94 -8.81 -18.26
CA GLN A 149 -2.77 -7.91 -17.44
C GLN A 149 -2.23 -7.85 -16.02
N THR A 150 -1.74 -8.96 -15.45
CA THR A 150 -1.09 -8.99 -14.13
C THR A 150 0.16 -8.10 -14.08
N VAL A 151 1.03 -8.18 -15.08
CA VAL A 151 2.22 -7.29 -15.18
C VAL A 151 1.79 -5.83 -15.31
N ARG A 152 0.72 -5.56 -16.06
CA ARG A 152 0.14 -4.22 -16.17
C ARG A 152 -0.48 -3.73 -14.85
N SER A 153 -1.22 -4.57 -14.13
CA SER A 153 -1.76 -4.25 -12.80
C SER A 153 -0.65 -3.96 -11.79
N TYR A 154 0.45 -4.74 -11.82
CA TYR A 154 1.64 -4.42 -11.03
C TYR A 154 2.19 -3.05 -11.40
N SER A 155 2.42 -2.78 -12.68
CA SER A 155 2.92 -1.50 -13.18
C SER A 155 2.02 -0.32 -12.77
N ASN A 156 0.70 -0.49 -12.90
CA ASN A 156 -0.31 0.48 -12.47
C ASN A 156 -0.22 0.74 -10.95
N SER A 157 -0.11 -0.31 -10.13
CA SER A 157 0.01 -0.14 -8.67
C SER A 157 1.31 0.57 -8.25
N LYS A 158 2.42 0.32 -8.96
CA LYS A 158 3.69 0.98 -8.69
C LYS A 158 3.69 2.44 -9.15
N LEU A 159 2.97 2.77 -10.23
CA LEU A 159 2.68 4.16 -10.61
C LEU A 159 1.79 4.85 -9.56
N ALA A 160 0.72 4.18 -9.12
CA ALA A 160 -0.18 4.69 -8.10
C ALA A 160 0.55 5.05 -6.79
N ASN A 161 1.57 4.29 -6.40
CA ASN A 161 2.40 4.62 -5.24
C ASN A 161 3.16 5.95 -5.37
N ILE A 162 3.73 6.26 -6.55
CA ILE A 162 4.43 7.54 -6.77
C ILE A 162 3.43 8.69 -6.75
N VAL A 163 2.29 8.52 -7.43
CA VAL A 163 1.21 9.50 -7.48
C VAL A 163 0.63 9.76 -6.09
N HIS A 164 0.46 8.72 -5.28
CA HIS A 164 -0.01 8.85 -3.91
C HIS A 164 0.97 9.58 -3.00
N VAL A 165 2.28 9.32 -3.11
CA VAL A 165 3.29 10.09 -2.34
C VAL A 165 3.20 11.59 -2.66
N ARG A 166 2.98 11.94 -3.93
CA ARG A 166 2.85 13.33 -4.36
C ARG A 166 1.68 14.04 -3.67
N GLU A 167 0.51 13.41 -3.61
CA GLU A 167 -0.66 13.98 -2.92
C GLU A 167 -0.53 13.92 -1.40
N LEU A 168 0.02 12.83 -0.87
CA LEU A 168 0.27 12.66 0.57
C LEU A 168 1.19 13.77 1.09
N ALA A 169 2.22 14.16 0.34
CA ALA A 169 3.14 15.22 0.73
C ALA A 169 2.42 16.57 0.91
N LYS A 170 1.52 16.95 -0.02
CA LYS A 170 0.71 18.17 0.10
C LYS A 170 -0.16 18.14 1.35
N ARG A 171 -0.81 17.00 1.61
CA ARG A 171 -1.67 16.79 2.79
C ARG A 171 -0.92 16.74 4.12
N LEU A 172 0.40 16.59 4.09
CA LEU A 172 1.27 16.56 5.26
C LEU A 172 2.00 17.89 5.49
N GLU A 173 1.82 18.91 4.64
CA GLU A 173 2.41 20.23 4.84
C GLU A 173 2.05 20.79 6.23
N GLY A 174 3.05 21.34 6.92
CA GLY A 174 2.89 21.85 8.29
C GLY A 174 2.81 20.80 9.41
N THR A 175 2.87 19.50 9.10
CA THR A 175 2.74 18.44 10.13
C THR A 175 4.06 17.85 10.60
N ASN A 176 5.20 18.27 10.04
CA ASN A 176 6.53 17.69 10.26
C ASN A 176 6.63 16.18 9.97
N VAL A 177 5.68 15.63 9.21
CA VAL A 177 5.77 14.28 8.64
C VAL A 177 6.17 14.40 7.17
N THR A 178 7.20 13.66 6.77
CA THR A 178 7.69 13.66 5.36
C THR A 178 7.41 12.31 4.70
N CYS A 179 7.28 12.29 3.38
CA CYS A 179 7.05 11.06 2.65
C CYS A 179 7.83 10.97 1.33
N TYR A 180 8.23 9.77 0.95
CA TYR A 180 9.09 9.54 -0.21
C TYR A 180 8.66 8.29 -0.97
N ALA A 181 8.67 8.37 -2.30
CA ALA A 181 8.49 7.21 -3.16
C ALA A 181 9.87 6.65 -3.50
N VAL A 182 10.09 5.35 -3.33
CA VAL A 182 11.42 4.76 -3.48
C VAL A 182 11.42 3.66 -4.53
N HIS A 183 12.36 3.72 -5.46
CA HIS A 183 12.81 2.55 -6.18
C HIS A 183 13.90 1.86 -5.33
N PRO A 184 13.73 0.58 -4.96
CA PRO A 184 14.77 -0.12 -4.20
C PRO A 184 16.08 -0.26 -5.00
N GLY A 185 16.06 -0.12 -6.32
CA GLY A 185 17.16 -0.53 -7.19
C GLY A 185 16.87 -1.90 -7.80
N GLU A 186 17.58 -2.28 -8.85
CA GLU A 186 17.42 -3.58 -9.49
C GLU A 186 18.21 -4.65 -8.69
N TRP A 187 17.51 -5.52 -7.95
CA TRP A 187 18.12 -6.50 -7.06
C TRP A 187 17.86 -7.95 -7.50
N LYS A 188 18.85 -8.83 -7.25
CA LYS A 188 18.68 -10.29 -7.33
C LYS A 188 17.84 -10.77 -6.16
N SER A 189 16.59 -11.19 -6.41
CA SER A 189 15.90 -12.02 -5.43
C SER A 189 16.42 -13.45 -5.55
N GLU A 190 17.25 -13.85 -4.60
CA GLU A 190 17.64 -15.25 -4.40
C GLU A 190 16.52 -15.99 -3.65
N ASN A 191 15.29 -15.90 -4.16
CA ASN A 191 14.18 -16.70 -3.66
C ASN A 191 13.25 -17.15 -4.80
N SER A 192 13.79 -18.02 -5.66
CA SER A 192 13.08 -18.61 -6.81
C SER A 192 12.33 -19.90 -6.46
N ARG A 193 12.09 -20.20 -5.16
CA ARG A 193 11.47 -21.48 -4.75
C ARG A 193 9.95 -21.44 -4.62
N SER A 194 9.33 -20.25 -4.56
CA SER A 194 7.88 -20.07 -4.34
C SER A 194 7.16 -19.22 -5.41
N HIS A 195 7.86 -18.81 -6.47
CA HIS A 195 7.28 -18.00 -7.54
C HIS A 195 6.94 -18.84 -8.78
N PRO A 196 5.81 -18.57 -9.47
CA PRO A 196 5.51 -19.20 -10.75
C PRO A 196 6.67 -19.03 -11.74
N ARG A 197 6.97 -20.06 -12.54
CA ARG A 197 8.13 -20.10 -13.46
C ARG A 197 8.22 -18.89 -14.39
N TRP A 198 7.10 -18.24 -14.69
CA TRP A 198 7.04 -17.04 -15.54
C TRP A 198 7.44 -15.74 -14.81
N VAL A 199 7.24 -15.64 -13.49
CA VAL A 199 7.77 -14.52 -12.68
C VAL A 199 9.29 -14.67 -12.60
N VAL A 200 9.79 -15.89 -12.45
CA VAL A 200 11.22 -16.20 -12.56
C VAL A 200 11.75 -15.84 -13.97
N TRP A 201 10.96 -16.08 -15.02
CA TRP A 201 11.30 -15.72 -16.41
C TRP A 201 11.31 -14.20 -16.65
N LEU A 202 10.32 -13.46 -16.12
CA LEU A 202 10.29 -11.99 -16.13
C LEU A 202 11.48 -11.40 -15.37
N LEU A 203 11.79 -11.93 -14.18
CA LEU A 203 13.00 -11.58 -13.41
C LEU A 203 14.30 -11.98 -14.15
N TRP A 204 14.25 -13.02 -15.00
CA TRP A 204 15.37 -13.46 -15.83
C TRP A 204 15.69 -12.49 -16.97
N THR A 205 14.70 -11.79 -17.53
CA THR A 205 14.92 -10.78 -18.60
C THR A 205 15.61 -9.51 -18.12
N ILE A 206 15.73 -9.31 -16.81
CA ILE A 206 16.40 -8.17 -16.14
C ILE A 206 17.82 -8.54 -15.67
N LYS A 207 18.36 -9.71 -16.06
CA LYS A 207 19.59 -10.30 -15.53
C LYS A 207 20.91 -9.52 -15.70
N PRO A 208 21.18 -8.77 -16.77
CA PRO A 208 22.52 -8.19 -16.94
C PRO A 208 22.77 -6.90 -16.11
N LEU A 209 21.81 -6.43 -15.30
CA LEU A 209 21.86 -5.13 -14.59
C LEU A 209 21.92 -5.23 -13.04
N LEU A 210 22.10 -6.44 -12.50
CA LEU A 210 21.74 -6.75 -11.12
C LEU A 210 22.84 -6.48 -10.06
N ARG A 211 22.49 -5.76 -8.98
CA ARG A 211 23.33 -5.52 -7.77
C ARG A 211 22.82 -6.29 -6.53
N ASP A 212 23.66 -6.33 -5.48
CA ASP A 212 23.45 -7.02 -4.19
C ASP A 212 22.22 -6.53 -3.40
N TRP A 213 21.59 -7.39 -2.58
CA TRP A 213 20.40 -7.05 -1.78
C TRP A 213 20.66 -5.92 -0.78
N LYS A 214 21.90 -5.82 -0.27
CA LYS A 214 22.35 -4.69 0.56
C LYS A 214 22.22 -3.36 -0.19
N THR A 215 22.44 -3.38 -1.50
CA THR A 215 22.26 -2.21 -2.36
C THR A 215 20.77 -1.91 -2.59
N GLY A 216 19.93 -2.94 -2.63
CA GLY A 216 18.47 -2.83 -2.79
C GLY A 216 17.74 -2.14 -1.63
N ALA A 217 18.27 -2.29 -0.41
CA ALA A 217 17.73 -1.62 0.78
C ALA A 217 18.25 -0.18 0.94
N GLN A 218 19.36 0.17 0.27
CA GLN A 218 20.11 1.40 0.53
C GLN A 218 19.24 2.66 0.33
N THR A 219 18.47 2.72 -0.76
CA THR A 219 17.61 3.90 -1.02
C THR A 219 16.45 3.98 -0.03
N ILE A 220 15.94 2.84 0.44
CA ILE A 220 14.87 2.77 1.45
C ILE A 220 15.41 3.31 2.77
N ILE A 221 16.58 2.80 3.21
CA ILE A 221 17.24 3.24 4.44
C ILE A 221 17.59 4.73 4.34
N TYR A 222 18.17 5.18 3.23
CA TYR A 222 18.46 6.59 2.99
C TYR A 222 17.23 7.47 3.18
N CYS A 223 16.09 7.15 2.55
CA CYS A 223 14.86 7.92 2.72
C CYS A 223 14.30 7.83 4.15
N ALA A 224 14.53 6.71 4.84
CA ALA A 224 14.09 6.49 6.20
C ALA A 224 14.95 7.24 7.23
N THR A 225 16.25 7.43 7.00
CA THR A 225 17.19 7.87 8.05
C THR A 225 18.03 9.10 7.72
N GLU A 226 18.25 9.45 6.45
CA GLU A 226 19.13 10.56 6.08
C GLU A 226 18.56 11.90 6.53
N GLU A 227 19.36 12.75 7.19
CA GLU A 227 18.94 14.11 7.57
C GLU A 227 19.07 15.10 6.40
N GLY A 228 18.24 16.15 6.38
CA GLY A 228 18.32 17.23 5.37
C GLY A 228 17.58 16.95 4.06
N ILE A 229 16.95 15.78 3.93
CA ILE A 229 16.09 15.44 2.78
C ILE A 229 14.63 15.85 2.99
N GLU A 230 14.26 16.45 4.12
CA GLU A 230 12.88 16.82 4.47
C GLU A 230 12.24 17.73 3.43
N ARG A 231 13.02 18.66 2.88
CA ARG A 231 12.62 19.56 1.77
C ARG A 231 12.28 18.82 0.47
N GLN A 232 12.59 17.54 0.39
CA GLN A 232 12.38 16.66 -0.75
C GLN A 232 11.17 15.73 -0.53
N SER A 233 10.34 15.99 0.49
CA SER A 233 9.06 15.30 0.68
C SER A 233 8.22 15.34 -0.61
N GLY A 234 7.54 14.24 -0.92
CA GLY A 234 6.75 14.06 -2.14
C GLY A 234 7.56 13.67 -3.37
N ARG A 235 8.88 13.49 -3.26
CA ARG A 235 9.75 13.13 -4.40
C ARG A 235 9.94 11.62 -4.54
N TYR A 236 10.34 11.24 -5.75
CA TYR A 236 10.71 9.88 -6.11
C TYR A 236 12.23 9.73 -6.07
N PHE A 237 12.72 8.69 -5.41
CA PHE A 237 14.15 8.43 -5.19
C PHE A 237 14.60 7.14 -5.87
N VAL A 238 15.79 7.19 -6.45
CA VAL A 238 16.53 6.06 -7.02
C VAL A 238 18.00 6.26 -6.69
N ASP A 239 18.68 5.21 -6.23
CA ASP A 239 20.11 5.26 -5.88
C ASP A 239 20.44 6.42 -4.91
N CYS A 240 19.63 6.55 -3.85
CA CYS A 240 19.73 7.61 -2.83
C CYS A 240 19.65 9.04 -3.35
N ARG A 241 19.05 9.26 -4.53
CA ARG A 241 18.92 10.60 -5.13
C ARG A 241 17.52 10.81 -5.70
N PRO A 242 17.01 12.05 -5.68
CA PRO A 242 15.78 12.38 -6.39
C PRO A 242 15.90 12.10 -7.88
N LYS A 243 14.89 11.47 -8.44
CA LYS A 243 14.74 11.24 -9.88
C LYS A 243 13.37 11.73 -10.32
N VAL A 244 13.33 12.30 -11.53
CA VAL A 244 12.07 12.69 -12.16
C VAL A 244 11.33 11.41 -12.60
N PRO A 245 10.12 11.13 -12.08
CA PRO A 245 9.34 9.96 -12.49
C PRO A 245 8.66 10.21 -13.85
N TRP A 246 8.04 9.16 -14.41
CA TRP A 246 7.28 9.24 -15.66
C TRP A 246 6.24 10.40 -15.63
N PRO A 247 5.95 11.11 -16.75
CA PRO A 247 5.09 12.29 -16.75
C PRO A 247 3.74 12.12 -16.04
N GLN A 248 3.06 10.99 -16.21
CA GLN A 248 1.79 10.72 -15.54
C GLN A 248 1.91 10.73 -14.01
N ALA A 249 3.08 10.39 -13.46
CA ALA A 249 3.33 10.40 -12.02
C ALA A 249 3.47 11.82 -11.42
N ARG A 250 3.56 12.85 -12.27
CA ARG A 250 3.78 14.26 -11.89
C ARG A 250 2.52 15.12 -12.03
N ASP A 251 1.43 14.52 -12.50
CA ASP A 251 0.14 15.16 -12.68
C ASP A 251 -0.57 15.31 -11.32
N ASP A 252 -0.75 16.57 -10.90
CA ASP A 252 -1.38 16.90 -9.62
C ASP A 252 -2.86 16.58 -9.58
N GLN A 253 -3.56 16.70 -10.71
CA GLN A 253 -4.99 16.39 -10.78
C GLN A 253 -5.21 14.88 -10.67
N VAL A 254 -4.36 14.08 -11.34
CA VAL A 254 -4.40 12.62 -11.20
C VAL A 254 -4.09 12.20 -9.77
N ALA A 255 -3.23 12.91 -9.06
CA ALA A 255 -2.88 12.63 -7.68
C ALA A 255 -4.03 12.87 -6.70
N GLU A 256 -4.70 14.01 -6.82
CA GLU A 256 -5.91 14.33 -6.06
C GLU A 256 -7.04 13.33 -6.36
N ASN A 257 -7.32 13.08 -7.64
CA ASN A 257 -8.36 12.14 -8.06
C ASN A 257 -8.09 10.71 -7.56
N LEU A 258 -6.83 10.27 -7.55
CA LEU A 258 -6.46 8.96 -7.01
C LEU A 258 -6.71 8.88 -5.51
N TRP A 259 -6.43 9.95 -4.77
CA TRP A 259 -6.70 10.01 -3.34
C TRP A 259 -8.19 9.85 -3.05
N GLU A 260 -9.04 10.68 -3.67
CA GLU A 260 -10.49 10.62 -3.50
C GLU A 260 -11.07 9.27 -3.94
N PHE A 261 -10.55 8.74 -5.06
CA PHE A 261 -10.94 7.42 -5.54
C PHE A 261 -10.63 6.32 -4.53
N ASN A 262 -9.45 6.35 -3.91
CA ASN A 262 -9.08 5.39 -2.86
C ASN A 262 -9.95 5.56 -1.61
N GLU A 263 -10.24 6.78 -1.18
CA GLU A 263 -11.13 7.03 -0.04
C GLU A 263 -12.53 6.49 -0.33
N MET A 264 -13.06 6.70 -1.53
CA MET A 264 -14.35 6.14 -1.97
C MET A 264 -14.33 4.61 -1.97
N LEU A 265 -13.31 3.97 -2.55
CA LEU A 265 -13.20 2.50 -2.57
C LEU A 265 -13.15 1.89 -1.16
N LEU A 266 -12.60 2.63 -0.20
CA LEU A 266 -12.45 2.20 1.19
C LEU A 266 -13.58 2.64 2.11
N GLY A 267 -14.57 3.38 1.59
CA GLY A 267 -15.66 3.94 2.38
C GLY A 267 -15.21 4.98 3.42
N LEU A 268 -14.15 5.73 3.13
CA LEU A 268 -13.58 6.75 4.05
C LEU A 268 -14.23 8.14 3.86
N THR A 269 -15.02 8.35 2.81
CA THR A 269 -15.70 9.63 2.56
C THR A 269 -17.07 9.73 3.25
N THR A 270 -17.17 10.67 4.19
CA THR A 270 -18.38 11.34 4.75
C THR A 270 -19.31 10.55 5.70
N SER A 271 -18.73 10.14 6.84
CA SER A 271 -19.37 10.10 8.17
C SER A 271 -18.35 10.40 9.29
N ASP A 272 -17.05 10.24 9.02
CA ASP A 272 -16.01 10.19 10.06
C ASP A 272 -15.20 11.47 10.29
N ARG A 273 -15.45 12.56 9.53
CA ARG A 273 -14.81 13.86 9.85
C ARG A 273 -15.21 14.37 11.23
N THR A 274 -16.31 13.88 11.80
CA THR A 274 -16.75 14.16 13.18
C THR A 274 -16.30 13.08 14.18
N MET A 275 -15.95 11.86 13.74
CA MET A 275 -15.51 10.76 14.61
C MET A 275 -13.99 10.72 14.86
N GLN A 276 -13.19 11.53 14.16
CA GLN A 276 -11.77 11.67 14.51
C GLN A 276 -11.55 12.23 15.92
N ASN A 277 -12.59 12.78 16.57
CA ASN A 277 -12.57 13.26 17.95
C ASN A 277 -13.19 12.30 18.98
N HIS A 278 -13.83 11.20 18.58
CA HIS A 278 -14.35 10.19 19.51
C HIS A 278 -14.42 8.83 18.80
N ILE A 279 -13.51 7.92 19.17
CA ILE A 279 -13.44 6.58 18.60
C ILE A 279 -14.20 5.60 19.51
N ASP A 280 -15.35 5.10 19.06
CA ASP A 280 -15.90 3.80 19.44
C ASP A 280 -15.92 2.92 18.17
N LEU A 281 -15.02 1.93 18.11
CA LEU A 281 -14.80 1.04 16.96
C LEU A 281 -15.56 -0.29 17.14
N SER A 282 -16.86 -0.20 17.35
CA SER A 282 -17.72 -1.36 17.16
C SER A 282 -18.92 -0.99 16.30
N LYS A 283 -19.08 -1.71 15.19
CA LYS A 283 -20.17 -1.69 14.20
C LYS A 283 -19.97 -0.76 12.99
N THR A 284 -19.46 -1.34 11.90
CA THR A 284 -20.01 -1.07 10.55
C THR A 284 -19.78 -2.30 9.66
N HIS A 285 -20.87 -2.95 9.25
CA HIS A 285 -20.90 -3.84 8.08
C HIS A 285 -21.15 -2.99 6.82
N PRO A 286 -20.59 -3.32 5.65
CA PRO A 286 -20.93 -2.60 4.43
C PRO A 286 -22.34 -2.98 3.97
N PRO A 287 -23.20 -2.03 3.55
CA PRO A 287 -24.46 -2.35 2.91
C PRO A 287 -24.21 -2.89 1.49
N SER A 288 -24.86 -4.00 1.19
CA SER A 288 -25.01 -4.57 -0.14
C SER A 288 -25.91 -3.71 -1.03
N CYS A 289 -25.70 -3.81 -2.35
CA CYS A 289 -26.47 -3.22 -3.45
C CYS A 289 -26.26 -1.72 -3.75
N TRP A 290 -25.62 -1.44 -4.88
CA TRP A 290 -25.84 -0.20 -5.65
C TRP A 290 -26.30 -0.55 -7.06
N SER A 291 -27.59 -0.36 -7.30
CA SER A 291 -28.19 -0.28 -8.62
C SER A 291 -27.95 1.11 -9.22
N LEU A 292 -27.80 1.13 -10.54
CA LEU A 292 -27.39 2.24 -11.40
C LEU A 292 -28.30 3.48 -11.30
N PHE A 293 -27.70 4.66 -11.16
CA PHE A 293 -28.32 5.94 -11.50
C PHE A 293 -28.24 6.18 -13.02
N SER A 294 -29.39 6.42 -13.66
CA SER A 294 -29.49 7.07 -14.97
C SER A 294 -30.00 8.52 -14.77
N PRO A 295 -29.59 9.49 -15.61
CA PRO A 295 -29.91 10.90 -15.42
C PRO A 295 -31.32 11.29 -15.91
N PRO A 296 -31.88 12.44 -15.46
CA PRO A 296 -33.28 12.80 -15.68
C PRO A 296 -33.50 13.66 -16.93
N GLY A 297 -34.65 13.46 -17.60
CA GLY A 297 -35.30 14.50 -18.40
C GLY A 297 -35.98 14.03 -19.69
N SER A 298 -37.31 13.82 -19.65
CA SER A 298 -38.32 14.43 -20.54
C SER A 298 -39.69 13.71 -20.48
N SER A 299 -40.65 14.41 -19.84
CA SER A 299 -42.06 14.62 -20.22
C SER A 299 -42.96 13.50 -20.81
N PHE A 300 -44.00 13.21 -20.02
CA PHE A 300 -45.46 13.18 -20.32
C PHE A 300 -46.19 11.94 -20.91
N LEU A 301 -47.42 11.78 -20.38
CA LEU A 301 -48.57 10.91 -20.73
C LEU A 301 -48.38 9.41 -20.42
N GLY A 302 -49.08 8.74 -19.50
CA GLY A 302 -50.43 8.92 -18.94
C GLY A 302 -51.38 7.86 -19.54
N PHE A 303 -51.67 6.76 -18.82
CA PHE A 303 -53.00 6.13 -18.65
C PHE A 303 -52.94 4.82 -17.82
N LYS A 304 -54.11 4.45 -17.29
CA LYS A 304 -54.44 3.56 -16.15
C LYS A 304 -54.25 2.04 -16.35
N ARG A 305 -54.13 1.38 -15.18
CA ARG A 305 -54.41 -0.03 -14.78
C ARG A 305 -55.30 -0.86 -15.72
N THR A 306 -54.96 -2.15 -15.91
CA THR A 306 -55.49 -3.33 -15.19
C THR A 306 -54.82 -4.64 -15.65
N SER A 307 -54.51 -5.54 -14.72
CA SER A 307 -54.17 -6.97 -14.88
C SER A 307 -55.43 -7.85 -14.77
N PRO A 308 -55.37 -9.20 -14.83
CA PRO A 308 -54.59 -10.14 -15.64
C PRO A 308 -55.46 -11.23 -16.32
N SER A 309 -54.96 -11.92 -17.36
CA SER A 309 -55.35 -13.32 -17.66
C SER A 309 -54.42 -13.99 -18.68
N HIS A 310 -53.80 -15.07 -18.24
CA HIS A 310 -53.27 -16.21 -19.02
C HIS A 310 -54.36 -16.86 -19.93
N PRO A 311 -54.09 -17.89 -20.77
CA PRO A 311 -52.81 -18.46 -21.26
C PRO A 311 -52.82 -18.95 -22.75
N TRP A 312 -51.68 -19.56 -23.16
CA TRP A 312 -51.46 -20.54 -24.26
C TRP A 312 -51.79 -20.19 -25.71
N HIS A 313 -50.74 -20.10 -26.54
CA HIS A 313 -50.49 -20.98 -27.69
C HIS A 313 -49.01 -20.93 -28.08
#